data_AF-A0A453C0F3-F1
#
_entry.id   AF-A0A453C0F3-F1
#
_cell.length_a   1.000
_cell.length_b   1.000
_cell.length_c   1.000
_cell.angle_alpha   90.00
_cell.angle_beta   90.00
_cell.angle_gamma   90.00
#
_symmetry.space_group_name_H-M   'P 1'
#
loop_
_entity.id
_entity.type
_entity.pdbx_description
1 polymer ?
#
loop_
_entity_poly.entity_id
_entity_poly.type
_entity_poly.pdbx_seq_one_letter_code
_entity_poly.pdbx_strand_id
1 'polypeptide(L)'
;RSRSFGSPPPTVPAEPYSAPARIDGTLLRRRRWRTSRTCWDRPGFPAAELLPGSAYPSPLSPSSPSAGRPSSCRRSPSPMPGSQAPRTIYVKTFGCSHNQSDSEYMSGQLSAFGYAITEEPEGADLWLINTCTVKNPSQSAMSTLISKCKTANKPLVVAGCVPQGSRDLKELEGISIIGVQQIDRVVEVVEETLKGHEVRLLSRKTLPSLDLPKVRKNKFIEILPINVGCLGACTYCKTKHARGHLGSYSIDSLVDRVKIVVSEGVREIWLSSEDTGAYGRDIGTNLPNLLNAIVAELPADRSTMLRIGMTNPPFILEHLNEIASVLRHPCVYTFLHVPVQSGSDAVLKGNES
;
A
#
# COMPACT_ATOMS: atom_id res chain seq x y z
N ARG A 1 -57.68 30.76 -23.98
CA ARG A 1 -56.88 29.54 -24.20
C ARG A 1 -56.60 28.90 -22.86
N SER A 2 -57.32 27.83 -22.56
CA SER A 2 -57.19 26.97 -21.37
C SER A 2 -55.86 26.22 -21.37
N ARG A 3 -55.18 26.17 -20.21
CA ARG A 3 -54.30 25.06 -19.84
C ARG A 3 -54.45 24.79 -18.34
N SER A 4 -55.02 23.63 -18.07
CA SER A 4 -55.18 22.97 -16.78
C SER A 4 -53.82 22.53 -16.24
N PHE A 5 -53.57 22.78 -14.96
CA PHE A 5 -52.53 22.08 -14.19
C PHE A 5 -53.11 20.76 -13.68
N GLY A 6 -52.50 19.65 -14.07
CA GLY A 6 -52.87 18.31 -13.59
C GLY A 6 -52.40 18.07 -12.16
N SER A 7 -53.27 17.45 -11.36
CA SER A 7 -53.01 16.99 -10.00
C SER A 7 -51.94 15.90 -9.95
N PRO A 8 -51.14 15.79 -8.88
CA PRO A 8 -50.18 14.70 -8.71
C PRO A 8 -50.91 13.37 -8.40
N PRO A 9 -50.29 12.22 -8.73
CA PRO A 9 -50.88 10.90 -8.48
C PRO A 9 -50.91 10.55 -6.98
N PRO A 10 -51.80 9.66 -6.55
CA PRO A 10 -51.93 9.28 -5.14
C PRO A 10 -50.75 8.43 -4.65
N THR A 11 -50.34 8.68 -3.42
CA THR A 11 -49.32 7.91 -2.68
C THR A 11 -49.82 6.51 -2.35
N VAL A 12 -49.05 5.49 -2.74
CA VAL A 12 -49.25 4.09 -2.34
C VAL A 12 -48.73 3.91 -0.90
N PRO A 13 -49.51 3.32 0.03
CA PRO A 13 -49.02 3.05 1.37
C PRO A 13 -47.99 1.90 1.35
N ALA A 14 -46.87 2.10 2.05
CA ALA A 14 -45.84 1.08 2.23
C ALA A 14 -46.36 -0.06 3.14
N GLU A 15 -46.20 -1.31 2.70
CA GLU A 15 -46.44 -2.48 3.55
C GLU A 15 -45.41 -2.56 4.69
N PRO A 16 -45.81 -3.00 5.90
CA PRO A 16 -44.90 -3.13 7.02
C PRO A 16 -43.94 -4.32 6.83
N TYR A 17 -42.65 -4.02 6.87
CA TYR A 17 -41.55 -5.00 6.88
C TYR A 17 -41.67 -5.91 8.11
N SER A 18 -41.80 -7.22 7.89
CA SER A 18 -41.89 -8.22 8.95
C SER A 18 -40.50 -8.44 9.58
N ALA A 19 -40.37 -8.20 10.88
CA ALA A 19 -39.13 -8.45 11.62
C ALA A 19 -38.83 -9.96 11.70
N PRO A 20 -37.57 -10.41 11.51
CA PRO A 20 -37.21 -11.79 11.82
C PRO A 20 -37.21 -12.02 13.33
N ALA A 21 -37.62 -13.24 13.71
CA ALA A 21 -37.86 -13.67 15.08
C ALA A 21 -36.64 -13.47 16.01
N ARG A 22 -36.92 -13.03 17.25
CA ARG A 22 -35.97 -13.00 18.37
C ARG A 22 -35.40 -14.39 18.61
N ILE A 23 -34.08 -14.53 18.55
CA ILE A 23 -33.39 -15.70 19.08
C ILE A 23 -33.22 -15.49 20.58
N ASP A 24 -33.72 -16.45 21.34
CA ASP A 24 -33.77 -16.45 22.80
C ASP A 24 -32.37 -16.53 23.41
N GLY A 25 -32.13 -15.68 24.41
CA GLY A 25 -30.84 -15.48 25.05
C GLY A 25 -30.68 -16.39 26.27
N THR A 26 -30.29 -17.64 26.07
CA THR A 26 -29.81 -18.50 27.17
C THR A 26 -28.76 -19.49 26.67
N LEU A 27 -27.48 -19.20 26.96
CA LEU A 27 -26.37 -20.14 27.27
C LEU A 27 -25.00 -19.50 27.00
N LEU A 28 -24.64 -18.45 27.75
CA LEU A 28 -23.24 -18.00 27.86
C LEU A 28 -22.58 -18.69 29.07
N ARG A 29 -22.04 -19.90 28.85
CA ARG A 29 -21.07 -20.48 29.80
C ARG A 29 -19.70 -19.79 29.58
N ARG A 30 -19.31 -18.97 30.55
CA ARG A 30 -17.96 -18.41 30.70
C ARG A 30 -16.92 -19.55 30.70
N ARG A 31 -16.01 -19.59 29.72
CA ARG A 31 -14.73 -20.29 29.87
C ARG A 31 -13.62 -19.26 30.05
N ARG A 32 -13.02 -19.26 31.25
CA ARG A 32 -11.77 -18.59 31.57
C ARG A 32 -10.67 -19.08 30.64
N TRP A 33 -9.95 -18.15 30.02
CA TRP A 33 -8.66 -18.44 29.41
C TRP A 33 -7.63 -18.67 30.52
N ARG A 34 -7.10 -19.90 30.59
CA ARG A 34 -5.95 -20.26 31.42
C ARG A 34 -4.70 -20.00 30.60
N THR A 35 -3.80 -19.19 31.14
CA THR A 35 -2.43 -19.06 30.65
C THR A 35 -1.63 -20.30 31.07
N SER A 36 -0.91 -20.93 30.14
CA SER A 36 0.17 -21.85 30.47
C SER A 36 1.36 -21.62 29.54
N ARG A 37 2.44 -21.13 30.15
CA ARG A 37 3.81 -21.27 29.68
C ARG A 37 4.23 -22.74 29.75
N THR A 38 5.32 -23.03 29.04
CA THR A 38 6.18 -24.25 29.04
C THR A 38 5.58 -25.53 28.47
N CYS A 39 6.16 -26.02 27.36
CA CYS A 39 7.10 -27.14 27.41
C CYS A 39 7.77 -27.33 26.05
N TRP A 40 9.10 -27.17 26.05
CA TRP A 40 9.97 -27.89 25.14
C TRP A 40 9.95 -29.35 25.59
N ASP A 41 9.65 -30.29 24.68
CA ASP A 41 10.27 -31.62 24.65
C ASP A 41 9.85 -32.39 23.39
N ARG A 42 10.87 -32.91 22.70
CA ARG A 42 10.86 -33.90 21.61
C ARG A 42 10.48 -35.28 22.19
N PRO A 43 10.00 -36.28 21.41
CA PRO A 43 10.73 -37.02 20.35
C PRO A 43 9.82 -37.44 19.16
N GLY A 44 10.22 -38.06 18.04
CA GLY A 44 11.45 -38.68 17.56
C GLY A 44 11.24 -39.13 16.09
N PHE A 45 12.34 -39.33 15.36
CA PHE A 45 12.39 -39.89 14.00
C PHE A 45 12.32 -41.43 14.02
N PRO A 46 11.97 -42.07 12.89
CA PRO A 46 12.67 -43.27 12.47
C PRO A 46 13.47 -43.04 11.17
N ALA A 47 14.70 -43.58 11.17
CA ALA A 47 15.63 -43.72 10.05
C ALA A 47 15.21 -44.93 9.19
N ALA A 48 15.18 -44.78 7.85
CA ALA A 48 16.20 -45.21 6.89
C ALA A 48 15.94 -46.60 6.28
N GLU A 49 15.75 -46.63 4.96
CA GLU A 49 16.06 -47.76 4.09
C GLU A 49 16.87 -47.25 2.90
N LEU A 50 18.02 -47.89 2.69
CA LEU A 50 19.01 -47.64 1.64
C LEU A 50 18.90 -48.73 0.56
N LEU A 51 19.46 -48.41 -0.61
CA LEU A 51 20.05 -49.25 -1.68
C LEU A 51 19.45 -48.99 -3.09
N PRO A 52 20.17 -49.26 -4.20
CA PRO A 52 21.41 -48.58 -4.59
C PRO A 52 21.47 -48.19 -6.09
N GLY A 53 22.36 -47.25 -6.42
CA GLY A 53 23.19 -47.25 -7.64
C GLY A 53 22.55 -47.12 -9.04
N SER A 54 22.85 -46.02 -9.74
CA SER A 54 23.52 -46.13 -11.05
C SER A 54 24.24 -44.84 -11.40
N ALA A 55 25.51 -44.99 -11.79
CA ALA A 55 26.40 -43.96 -12.27
C ALA A 55 26.33 -43.91 -13.80
N TYR A 56 26.29 -42.73 -14.41
CA TYR A 56 26.72 -42.52 -15.79
C TYR A 56 27.34 -41.14 -15.99
N PRO A 57 28.26 -40.99 -16.96
CA PRO A 57 29.44 -40.14 -16.83
C PRO A 57 29.35 -38.83 -17.63
N SER A 58 30.21 -37.89 -17.25
CA SER A 58 30.54 -36.68 -18.01
C SER A 58 31.34 -37.03 -19.28
N PRO A 59 31.09 -36.38 -20.43
CA PRO A 59 32.03 -36.36 -21.52
C PRO A 59 32.89 -35.09 -21.52
N LEU A 60 34.15 -35.33 -21.88
CA LEU A 60 35.25 -34.41 -22.09
C LEU A 60 35.00 -33.41 -23.23
N SER A 61 35.70 -32.29 -23.11
CA SER A 61 35.92 -31.25 -24.12
C SER A 61 36.64 -31.75 -25.37
N PRO A 62 36.42 -31.07 -26.51
CA PRO A 62 37.47 -30.89 -27.50
C PRO A 62 37.79 -29.41 -27.76
N SER A 63 39.04 -29.22 -28.17
CA SER A 63 39.78 -28.02 -28.51
C SER A 63 39.21 -27.19 -29.68
N SER A 64 39.62 -25.92 -29.69
CA SER A 64 39.30 -24.82 -30.62
C SER A 64 39.62 -25.10 -32.11
N PRO A 65 39.11 -24.28 -33.06
CA PRO A 65 39.83 -23.05 -33.41
C PRO A 65 38.96 -21.80 -33.64
N SER A 66 39.65 -20.66 -33.53
CA SER A 66 39.21 -19.28 -33.66
C SER A 66 38.62 -18.88 -35.00
N ALA A 67 37.54 -18.09 -34.98
CA ALA A 67 37.22 -17.11 -36.03
C ALA A 67 36.53 -15.90 -35.39
N GLY A 68 37.17 -14.73 -35.54
CA GLY A 68 36.82 -13.50 -34.83
C GLY A 68 35.50 -12.87 -35.27
N ARG A 69 34.81 -12.26 -34.31
CA ARG A 69 33.84 -11.19 -34.50
C ARG A 69 34.08 -10.11 -33.44
N PRO A 70 33.98 -8.82 -33.78
CA PRO A 70 34.27 -7.76 -32.83
C PRO A 70 33.14 -7.68 -31.80
N SER A 71 33.49 -7.90 -30.54
CA SER A 71 32.62 -7.62 -29.40
C SER A 71 32.45 -6.11 -29.25
N SER A 72 31.31 -5.57 -29.66
CA SER A 72 30.87 -4.26 -29.17
C SER A 72 30.45 -4.43 -27.71
N CYS A 73 31.43 -4.42 -26.81
CA CYS A 73 31.18 -4.23 -25.39
C CYS A 73 30.43 -2.90 -25.24
N ARG A 74 29.14 -2.95 -24.92
CA ARG A 74 28.44 -1.80 -24.34
C ARG A 74 29.20 -1.45 -23.07
N ARG A 75 30.05 -0.43 -23.17
CA ARG A 75 30.63 0.23 -22.00
C ARG A 75 29.44 0.72 -21.17
N SER A 76 29.25 0.10 -20.01
CA SER A 76 28.59 0.76 -18.89
C SER A 76 29.23 2.14 -18.70
N PRO A 77 28.45 3.21 -18.49
CA PRO A 77 29.03 4.54 -18.31
C PRO A 77 29.97 4.49 -17.10
N SER A 78 31.25 4.77 -17.36
CA SER A 78 32.27 4.90 -16.31
C SER A 78 31.87 6.02 -15.34
N PRO A 79 32.09 5.88 -14.02
CA PRO A 79 31.76 6.90 -13.05
C PRO A 79 32.54 8.19 -13.37
N MET A 80 31.83 9.32 -13.42
CA MET A 80 32.44 10.64 -13.57
C MET A 80 33.36 10.94 -12.37
N PRO A 81 34.48 11.68 -12.56
CA PRO A 81 35.42 11.97 -11.49
C PRO A 81 34.83 13.02 -10.53
N GLY A 82 34.57 12.60 -9.29
CA GLY A 82 34.01 13.45 -8.23
C GLY A 82 33.49 12.60 -7.07
N SER A 83 34.35 11.75 -6.51
CA SER A 83 34.06 10.86 -5.38
C SER A 83 33.83 11.66 -4.09
N GLN A 84 32.68 12.34 -4.00
CA GLN A 84 32.03 12.57 -2.71
C GLN A 84 31.21 11.32 -2.41
N ALA A 85 31.27 10.83 -1.16
CA ALA A 85 30.43 9.73 -0.72
C ALA A 85 28.95 10.02 -1.10
N PRO A 86 28.16 9.00 -1.48
CA PRO A 86 26.77 9.22 -1.84
C PRO A 86 26.06 9.92 -0.69
N ARG A 87 25.41 11.06 -0.99
CA ARG A 87 24.64 11.79 0.01
C ARG A 87 23.58 10.87 0.60
N THR A 88 23.40 10.96 1.90
CA THR A 88 22.55 10.05 2.68
C THR A 88 21.24 10.73 3.03
N ILE A 89 20.11 10.10 2.70
CA ILE A 89 18.76 10.61 2.95
C ILE A 89 18.11 9.76 4.04
N TYR A 90 17.76 10.40 5.16
CA TYR A 90 17.00 9.77 6.23
C TYR A 90 15.52 9.72 5.86
N VAL A 91 14.93 8.52 5.83
CA VAL A 91 13.51 8.36 5.48
C VAL A 91 12.71 7.84 6.68
N LYS A 92 11.79 8.67 7.18
CA LYS A 92 10.87 8.28 8.25
C LYS A 92 9.43 8.28 7.78
N THR A 93 8.78 7.13 7.88
CA THR A 93 7.37 6.96 7.54
C THR A 93 6.51 6.81 8.78
N PHE A 94 5.41 7.54 8.84
CA PHE A 94 4.33 7.34 9.79
C PHE A 94 3.04 6.96 9.04
N GLY A 95 2.23 6.05 9.61
CA GLY A 95 0.85 5.86 9.14
C GLY A 95 0.43 4.45 8.74
N CYS A 96 -0.26 4.38 7.61
CA CYS A 96 -0.88 3.18 7.01
C CYS A 96 0.02 2.51 5.98
N SER A 97 -0.41 1.36 5.46
CA SER A 97 0.30 0.61 4.42
C SER A 97 0.45 1.41 3.12
N HIS A 98 -0.56 2.18 2.70
CA HIS A 98 -0.44 3.03 1.50
C HIS A 98 0.71 4.03 1.65
N ASN A 99 0.81 4.69 2.81
CA ASN A 99 1.89 5.64 3.09
C ASN A 99 3.27 4.96 3.19
N GLN A 100 3.31 3.70 3.62
CA GLN A 100 4.53 2.88 3.55
C GLN A 100 4.94 2.63 2.10
N SER A 101 4.01 2.21 1.23
CA SER A 101 4.27 2.04 -0.20
C SER A 101 4.76 3.33 -0.86
N ASP A 102 4.17 4.48 -0.54
CA ASP A 102 4.62 5.78 -1.06
C ASP A 102 6.08 6.05 -0.68
N SER A 103 6.48 5.67 0.53
CA SER A 103 7.86 5.82 1.00
C SER A 103 8.81 4.86 0.28
N GLU A 104 8.38 3.62 0.01
CA GLU A 104 9.18 2.65 -0.75
C GLU A 104 9.43 3.11 -2.19
N TYR A 105 8.43 3.73 -2.83
CA TYR A 105 8.60 4.36 -4.16
C TYR A 105 9.51 5.58 -4.09
N MET A 106 9.38 6.43 -3.06
CA MET A 106 10.28 7.58 -2.90
C MET A 106 11.73 7.14 -2.67
N SER A 107 11.96 6.18 -1.77
CA SER A 107 13.27 5.61 -1.51
C SER A 107 13.87 4.93 -2.73
N GLY A 108 13.05 4.25 -3.54
CA GLY A 108 13.51 3.61 -4.77
C GLY A 108 13.97 4.62 -5.81
N GLN A 109 13.21 5.70 -6.04
CA GLN A 109 13.62 6.77 -6.96
C GLN A 109 14.90 7.47 -6.49
N LEU A 110 15.02 7.77 -5.20
CA LEU A 110 16.22 8.38 -4.62
C LEU A 110 17.44 7.44 -4.72
N SER A 111 17.25 6.15 -4.47
CA SER A 111 18.33 5.15 -4.61
C SER A 111 18.77 5.01 -6.07
N ALA A 112 17.82 4.99 -7.01
CA ALA A 112 18.10 4.93 -8.45
C ALA A 112 18.84 6.17 -8.95
N PHE A 113 18.62 7.34 -8.33
CA PHE A 113 19.35 8.56 -8.62
C PHE A 113 20.79 8.55 -8.05
N GLY A 114 21.05 7.78 -6.98
CA GLY A 114 22.38 7.61 -6.39
C GLY A 114 22.49 8.02 -4.92
N TYR A 115 21.39 8.31 -4.23
CA TYR A 115 21.42 8.56 -2.79
C TYR A 115 21.45 7.26 -1.98
N ALA A 116 22.13 7.30 -0.84
CA ALA A 116 22.01 6.26 0.16
C ALA A 116 20.78 6.51 1.04
N ILE A 117 19.96 5.49 1.28
CA ILE A 117 18.78 5.60 2.15
C ILE A 117 19.13 5.05 3.53
N THR A 118 18.80 5.80 4.58
CA THR A 118 19.02 5.39 5.98
C THR A 118 17.74 5.51 6.82
N GLU A 119 17.62 4.66 7.83
CA GLU A 119 16.62 4.79 8.91
C GLU A 119 17.20 5.43 10.17
N GLU A 120 18.48 5.80 10.15
CA GLU A 120 19.15 6.51 11.24
C GLU A 120 19.24 8.01 10.88
N PRO A 121 18.73 8.92 11.74
CA PRO A 121 18.79 10.34 11.47
C PRO A 121 20.22 10.92 11.55
N GLU A 122 21.11 10.27 12.29
CA GLU A 122 22.51 10.65 12.46
C GLU A 122 23.27 10.53 11.13
N GLY A 123 24.02 11.57 10.75
CA GLY A 123 24.84 11.55 9.52
C GLY A 123 24.08 11.76 8.21
N ALA A 124 22.74 11.86 8.23
CA ALA A 124 21.98 12.17 7.02
C ALA A 124 22.18 13.63 6.57
N ASP A 125 22.23 13.83 5.26
CA ASP A 125 22.33 15.13 4.59
C ASP A 125 20.96 15.82 4.49
N LEU A 126 19.89 15.04 4.38
CA LEU A 126 18.51 15.54 4.32
C LEU A 126 17.55 14.55 4.98
N TRP A 127 16.50 15.08 5.60
CA TRP A 127 15.44 14.29 6.20
C TRP A 127 14.19 14.31 5.31
N LEU A 128 13.67 13.14 4.96
CA LEU A 128 12.41 12.94 4.25
C LEU A 128 11.40 12.28 5.21
N ILE A 129 10.42 13.06 5.66
CA ILE A 129 9.39 12.58 6.60
C ILE A 129 8.08 12.38 5.84
N ASN A 130 7.65 11.13 5.67
CA ASN A 130 6.35 10.81 5.09
C ASN A 130 5.28 10.59 6.17
N THR A 131 4.18 11.33 6.08
CA THR A 131 3.22 11.53 7.16
C THR A 131 1.80 11.14 6.73
N CYS A 132 1.02 10.63 7.67
CA CYS A 132 -0.35 10.14 7.40
C CYS A 132 -1.35 10.82 8.34
N THR A 133 -2.55 11.13 7.83
CA THR A 133 -3.64 11.77 8.57
C THR A 133 -4.49 10.81 9.41
N VAL A 134 -4.35 9.50 9.22
CA VAL A 134 -5.29 8.49 9.73
C VAL A 134 -5.05 8.11 11.20
N LYS A 135 -3.80 8.22 11.69
CA LYS A 135 -3.44 7.77 13.03
C LYS A 135 -3.04 8.98 13.87
N ASN A 136 -3.90 9.49 14.75
CA ASN A 136 -3.62 10.69 15.58
C ASN A 136 -2.20 10.78 16.21
N PRO A 137 -1.56 9.69 16.67
CA PRO A 137 -0.16 9.73 17.14
C PRO A 137 0.88 10.15 16.08
N SER A 138 0.53 10.13 14.78
CA SER A 138 1.43 10.48 13.68
C SER A 138 1.72 11.98 13.60
N GLN A 139 0.76 12.84 13.93
CA GLN A 139 0.94 14.29 13.79
C GLN A 139 1.85 14.82 14.90
N SER A 140 1.61 14.49 16.16
CA SER A 140 2.49 14.91 17.26
C SER A 140 3.91 14.33 17.14
N ALA A 141 4.03 13.09 16.64
CA ALA A 141 5.33 12.48 16.36
C ALA A 141 6.05 13.21 15.21
N MET A 142 5.32 13.59 14.15
CA MET A 142 5.83 14.42 13.06
C MET A 142 6.32 15.76 13.58
N SER A 143 5.50 16.51 14.33
CA SER A 143 5.84 17.82 14.89
C SER A 143 7.15 17.75 15.69
N THR A 144 7.27 16.73 16.55
CA THR A 144 8.49 16.49 17.34
C THR A 144 9.71 16.26 16.45
N LEU A 145 9.58 15.48 15.37
CA LEU A 145 10.67 15.20 14.44
C LEU A 145 11.06 16.44 13.62
N ILE A 146 10.07 17.23 13.17
CA ILE A 146 10.28 18.49 12.46
C ILE A 146 11.04 19.47 13.36
N SER A 147 10.62 19.65 14.61
CA SER A 147 11.31 20.53 15.56
C SER A 147 12.76 20.09 15.77
N LYS A 148 13.02 18.79 15.94
CA LYS A 148 14.40 18.26 16.05
C LYS A 148 15.24 18.54 14.81
N CYS A 149 14.67 18.37 13.61
CA CYS A 149 15.33 18.66 12.34
C CYS A 149 15.69 20.14 12.20
N LYS A 150 14.75 21.03 12.56
CA LYS A 150 14.95 22.49 12.55
C LYS A 150 16.07 22.89 13.54
N THR A 151 16.08 22.33 14.75
CA THR A 151 17.16 22.57 15.73
C THR A 151 18.53 22.06 15.23
N ALA A 152 18.56 20.96 14.48
CA ALA A 152 19.78 20.43 13.88
C ALA A 152 20.21 21.17 12.59
N ASN A 153 19.44 22.17 12.14
CA ASN A 153 19.64 22.93 10.91
C ASN A 153 19.86 22.04 9.67
N LYS A 154 19.07 20.97 9.55
CA LYS A 154 19.14 20.02 8.44
C LYS A 154 18.07 20.34 7.38
N PRO A 155 18.40 20.22 6.08
CA PRO A 155 17.41 20.25 5.00
C PRO A 155 16.30 19.22 5.25
N LEU A 156 15.05 19.64 5.03
CA LEU A 156 13.86 18.86 5.39
C LEU A 156 12.85 18.86 4.25
N VAL A 157 12.34 17.66 3.93
CA VAL A 157 11.20 17.45 3.05
C VAL A 157 10.11 16.72 3.82
N VAL A 158 8.89 17.23 3.77
CA VAL A 158 7.71 16.57 4.37
C VAL A 158 6.77 16.11 3.26
N ALA A 159 6.47 14.82 3.27
CA ALA A 159 5.60 14.18 2.29
C ALA A 159 4.32 13.61 2.93
N GLY A 160 3.33 13.30 2.09
CA GLY A 160 2.21 12.46 2.44
C GLY A 160 0.89 13.20 2.72
N CYS A 161 0.00 12.56 3.46
CA CYS A 161 -1.38 13.03 3.61
C CYS A 161 -1.49 14.32 4.44
N VAL A 162 -0.65 14.50 5.46
CA VAL A 162 -0.74 15.67 6.36
C VAL A 162 -0.45 16.97 5.59
N PRO A 163 0.69 17.14 4.90
CA PRO A 163 0.93 18.37 4.16
C PRO A 163 -0.08 18.58 3.01
N GLN A 164 -0.67 17.51 2.47
CA GLN A 164 -1.70 17.61 1.43
C GLN A 164 -3.06 18.10 1.96
N GLY A 165 -3.50 17.58 3.10
CA GLY A 165 -4.81 17.85 3.70
C GLY A 165 -4.84 18.97 4.73
N SER A 166 -3.69 19.41 5.25
CA SER A 166 -3.56 20.48 6.25
C SER A 166 -2.38 21.38 5.90
N ARG A 167 -2.56 22.18 4.85
CA ARG A 167 -1.50 22.97 4.20
C ARG A 167 -1.01 24.15 5.05
N ASP A 168 -1.86 24.66 5.92
CA ASP A 168 -1.63 25.90 6.69
C ASP A 168 -1.06 25.64 8.09
N LEU A 169 -0.48 24.46 8.32
CA LEU A 169 0.21 24.16 9.57
C LEU A 169 1.49 25.00 9.66
N LYS A 170 1.59 25.85 10.68
CA LYS A 170 2.77 26.69 10.95
C LYS A 170 4.08 25.90 10.98
N GLU A 171 4.03 24.66 11.44
CA GLU A 171 5.20 23.79 11.51
C GLU A 171 5.80 23.48 10.14
N LEU A 172 5.00 23.55 9.07
CA LEU A 172 5.37 23.31 7.66
C LEU A 172 5.86 24.59 6.95
N GLU A 173 5.93 25.73 7.62
CA GLU A 173 6.53 26.94 7.07
C GLU A 173 8.06 26.76 6.93
N GLY A 174 8.60 27.21 5.78
CA GLY A 174 10.02 27.14 5.47
C GLY A 174 10.52 25.73 5.12
N ILE A 175 9.64 24.83 4.70
CA ILE A 175 9.95 23.40 4.45
C ILE A 175 9.44 22.99 3.08
N SER A 176 10.23 22.19 2.37
CA SER A 176 9.82 21.58 1.11
C SER A 176 8.77 20.49 1.32
N ILE A 177 7.77 20.45 0.44
CA ILE A 177 6.56 19.63 0.59
C ILE A 177 6.29 18.81 -0.67
N ILE A 178 5.95 17.53 -0.46
CA ILE A 178 5.48 16.60 -1.49
C ILE A 178 4.09 16.07 -1.16
N GLY A 179 3.13 16.30 -2.05
CA GLY A 179 1.79 15.76 -2.00
C GLY A 179 1.72 14.28 -2.40
N VAL A 180 0.68 13.59 -1.94
CA VAL A 180 0.46 12.15 -2.15
C VAL A 180 0.40 11.72 -3.63
N GLN A 181 0.09 12.63 -4.56
CA GLN A 181 0.00 12.36 -6.00
C GLN A 181 1.22 12.85 -6.80
N GLN A 182 2.27 13.34 -6.12
CA GLN A 182 3.46 13.89 -6.78
C GLN A 182 4.76 13.24 -6.26
N ILE A 183 4.66 12.03 -5.72
CA ILE A 183 5.80 11.27 -5.19
C ILE A 183 6.81 10.87 -6.28
N ASP A 184 6.40 10.89 -7.55
CA ASP A 184 7.22 10.70 -8.76
C ASP A 184 8.25 11.83 -8.98
N ARG A 185 8.11 12.95 -8.27
CA ARG A 185 9.00 14.11 -8.34
C ARG A 185 9.86 14.28 -7.09
N VAL A 186 9.99 13.24 -6.26
CA VAL A 186 10.75 13.32 -5.01
C VAL A 186 12.20 13.73 -5.23
N VAL A 187 12.83 13.26 -6.31
CA VAL A 187 14.24 13.56 -6.62
C VAL A 187 14.43 15.06 -6.87
N GLU A 188 13.54 15.67 -7.64
CA GLU A 188 13.55 17.11 -7.93
C GLU A 188 13.45 17.92 -6.63
N VAL A 189 12.48 17.57 -5.77
CA VAL A 189 12.28 18.29 -4.51
C VAL A 189 13.47 18.13 -3.58
N VAL A 190 14.03 16.93 -3.46
CA VAL A 190 15.22 16.67 -2.62
C VAL A 190 16.42 17.48 -3.12
N GLU A 191 16.68 17.49 -4.43
CA GLU A 191 17.81 18.25 -5.00
C GLU A 191 17.68 19.75 -4.79
N GLU A 192 16.50 20.32 -5.01
CA GLU A 192 16.27 21.76 -4.76
C GLU A 192 16.36 22.10 -3.28
N THR A 193 15.88 21.21 -2.41
CA THR A 193 15.98 21.39 -0.94
C THR A 193 17.44 21.34 -0.47
N LEU A 194 18.27 20.47 -1.05
CA LEU A 194 19.71 20.41 -0.76
C LEU A 194 20.46 21.67 -1.22
N LYS A 195 19.94 22.40 -2.21
CA LYS A 195 20.46 23.71 -2.65
C LYS A 195 19.97 24.87 -1.76
N GLY A 196 19.09 24.60 -0.80
CA GLY A 196 18.50 25.60 0.10
C GLY A 196 17.22 26.24 -0.43
N HIS A 197 16.60 25.68 -1.49
CA HIS A 197 15.32 26.17 -2.00
C HIS A 197 14.15 25.45 -1.34
N GLU A 198 13.04 26.19 -1.12
CA GLU A 198 11.77 25.60 -0.70
C GLU A 198 10.93 25.25 -1.93
N VAL A 199 10.50 23.99 -2.05
CA VAL A 199 9.63 23.52 -3.14
C VAL A 199 8.34 22.94 -2.57
N ARG A 200 7.18 23.36 -3.11
CA ARG A 200 5.86 22.84 -2.73
C ARG A 200 5.14 22.20 -3.90
N LEU A 201 5.04 20.87 -3.90
CA LEU A 201 4.31 20.09 -4.90
C LEU A 201 3.02 19.54 -4.29
N LEU A 202 1.91 20.26 -4.44
CA LEU A 202 0.59 19.92 -3.85
C LEU A 202 -0.54 19.81 -4.88
N SER A 203 -0.20 19.89 -6.17
CA SER A 203 -1.13 19.76 -7.29
C SER A 203 -1.67 18.34 -7.36
N ARG A 204 -2.97 18.21 -7.62
CA ARG A 204 -3.58 16.91 -7.89
C ARG A 204 -3.28 16.52 -9.34
N LYS A 205 -2.71 15.34 -9.54
CA LYS A 205 -2.31 14.80 -10.86
C LYS A 205 -2.87 13.38 -11.04
N THR A 206 -2.60 12.81 -12.21
CA THR A 206 -2.83 11.40 -12.51
C THR A 206 -2.12 10.51 -11.49
N LEU A 207 -2.61 9.28 -11.34
CA LEU A 207 -1.99 8.26 -10.50
C LEU A 207 -0.49 8.10 -10.84
N PRO A 208 0.40 7.99 -9.83
CA PRO A 208 1.81 7.67 -10.08
C PRO A 208 1.94 6.28 -10.72
N SER A 209 2.93 6.08 -11.58
CA SER A 209 3.14 4.78 -12.21
C SER A 209 3.47 3.69 -11.16
N LEU A 210 2.95 2.48 -11.35
CA LEU A 210 3.30 1.31 -10.53
C LEU A 210 4.71 0.77 -10.85
N ASP A 211 5.30 1.19 -11.97
CA ASP A 211 6.64 0.79 -12.41
C ASP A 211 7.74 1.71 -11.88
N LEU A 212 7.39 2.68 -11.03
CA LEU A 212 8.39 3.51 -10.35
C LEU A 212 9.37 2.63 -9.56
N PRO A 213 10.68 2.98 -9.55
CA PRO A 213 11.65 2.28 -8.73
C PRO A 213 11.18 2.21 -7.28
N LYS A 214 11.23 1.02 -6.68
CA LYS A 214 10.72 0.76 -5.33
C LYS A 214 11.76 0.00 -4.51
N VAL A 215 12.09 0.53 -3.34
CA VAL A 215 12.93 -0.14 -2.33
C VAL A 215 12.04 -0.56 -1.18
N ARG A 216 11.79 -1.86 -1.07
CA ARG A 216 10.93 -2.43 -0.01
C ARG A 216 11.63 -2.39 1.34
N LYS A 217 10.89 -2.04 2.39
CA LYS A 217 11.40 -2.18 3.78
C LYS A 217 11.60 -3.64 4.16
N ASN A 218 10.66 -4.49 3.75
CA ASN A 218 10.78 -5.93 3.84
C ASN A 218 10.77 -6.51 2.42
N LYS A 219 11.90 -7.07 1.98
CA LYS A 219 12.04 -7.64 0.63
C LYS A 219 11.00 -8.72 0.28
N PHE A 220 10.37 -9.34 1.29
CA PHE A 220 9.37 -10.39 1.10
C PHE A 220 7.92 -9.88 1.06
N ILE A 221 7.67 -8.58 1.25
CA ILE A 221 6.33 -8.01 1.29
C ILE A 221 6.19 -6.92 0.22
N GLU A 222 5.28 -7.11 -0.74
CA GLU A 222 4.86 -6.04 -1.64
C GLU A 222 3.58 -5.40 -1.10
N ILE A 223 3.64 -4.11 -0.79
CA ILE A 223 2.43 -3.32 -0.58
C ILE A 223 1.98 -2.77 -1.94
N LEU A 224 0.82 -3.17 -2.43
CA LEU A 224 0.31 -2.81 -3.76
C LEU A 224 -0.91 -1.89 -3.64
N PRO A 225 -0.76 -0.57 -3.83
CA PRO A 225 -1.89 0.34 -3.93
C PRO A 225 -2.74 0.01 -5.18
N ILE A 226 -4.02 -0.31 -5.00
CA ILE A 226 -4.92 -0.64 -6.12
C ILE A 226 -5.73 0.57 -6.62
N ASN A 227 -5.88 1.58 -5.77
CA ASN A 227 -6.47 2.87 -6.11
C ASN A 227 -5.98 3.94 -5.14
N VAL A 228 -6.22 5.20 -5.47
CA VAL A 228 -6.16 6.33 -4.52
C VAL A 228 -7.56 6.86 -4.27
N GLY A 229 -7.74 7.49 -3.12
CA GLY A 229 -8.99 8.15 -2.77
C GLY A 229 -10.12 7.17 -2.47
N CYS A 230 -11.29 7.71 -2.16
CA CYS A 230 -12.46 6.93 -1.78
C CYS A 230 -13.75 7.64 -2.24
N LEU A 231 -14.82 6.87 -2.44
CA LEU A 231 -16.16 7.38 -2.73
C LEU A 231 -16.94 7.80 -1.47
N GLY A 232 -16.56 7.29 -0.29
CA GLY A 232 -17.24 7.57 0.97
C GLY A 232 -17.27 9.07 1.30
N ALA A 233 -18.33 9.53 1.96
CA ALA A 233 -18.52 10.91 2.40
C ALA A 233 -18.46 11.04 3.93
N CYS A 234 -17.56 10.27 4.56
CA CYS A 234 -17.47 10.24 6.02
C CYS A 234 -17.10 11.62 6.60
N THR A 235 -17.94 12.15 7.49
CA THR A 235 -17.79 13.50 8.07
C THR A 235 -16.47 13.72 8.83
N TYR A 236 -15.87 12.64 9.34
CA TYR A 236 -14.61 12.66 10.09
C TYR A 236 -13.36 12.43 9.22
N CYS A 237 -13.51 12.08 7.93
CA CYS A 237 -12.41 11.51 7.14
C CYS A 237 -11.50 12.56 6.50
N LYS A 238 -10.37 12.86 7.18
CA LYS A 238 -9.28 13.68 6.62
C LYS A 238 -8.60 13.06 5.40
N THR A 239 -8.67 11.73 5.25
CA THR A 239 -8.01 11.02 4.16
C THR A 239 -8.59 11.38 2.79
N LYS A 240 -9.91 11.60 2.69
CA LYS A 240 -10.55 12.06 1.45
C LYS A 240 -10.04 13.44 1.02
N HIS A 241 -9.84 14.35 1.98
CA HIS A 241 -9.28 15.67 1.69
C HIS A 241 -7.85 15.56 1.15
N ALA A 242 -7.04 14.66 1.72
CA ALA A 242 -5.67 14.45 1.28
C ALA A 242 -5.57 13.71 -0.08
N ARG A 243 -6.18 12.53 -0.21
CA ARG A 243 -6.02 11.64 -1.36
C ARG A 243 -7.05 11.84 -2.48
N GLY A 244 -8.10 12.61 -2.22
CA GLY A 244 -9.08 13.00 -3.22
C GLY A 244 -10.15 11.93 -3.47
N HIS A 245 -10.76 12.02 -4.65
CA HIS A 245 -11.77 11.07 -5.13
C HIS A 245 -11.11 9.78 -5.64
N LEU A 246 -11.93 8.74 -5.78
CA LEU A 246 -11.52 7.45 -6.30
C LEU A 246 -10.82 7.62 -7.66
N GLY A 247 -9.60 7.09 -7.75
CA GLY A 247 -8.87 6.86 -8.99
C GLY A 247 -8.21 5.48 -8.93
N SER A 248 -8.66 4.56 -9.77
CA SER A 248 -8.23 3.15 -9.77
C SER A 248 -7.16 2.88 -10.83
N TYR A 249 -6.21 1.99 -10.50
CA TYR A 249 -5.33 1.41 -11.52
C TYR A 249 -6.08 0.37 -12.34
N SER A 250 -5.69 0.20 -13.61
CA SER A 250 -6.24 -0.85 -14.46
C SER A 250 -5.90 -2.25 -13.90
N ILE A 251 -6.75 -3.24 -14.19
CA ILE A 251 -6.49 -4.62 -13.78
C ILE A 251 -5.18 -5.12 -14.39
N ASP A 252 -4.95 -4.84 -15.68
CA ASP A 252 -3.74 -5.29 -16.39
C ASP A 252 -2.48 -4.76 -15.71
N SER A 253 -2.43 -3.45 -15.39
CA SER A 253 -1.29 -2.85 -14.69
C SER A 253 -1.04 -3.47 -13.31
N LEU A 254 -2.11 -3.82 -12.57
CA LEU A 254 -1.99 -4.46 -11.26
C LEU A 254 -1.54 -5.92 -11.38
N VAL A 255 -2.05 -6.64 -12.36
CA VAL A 255 -1.66 -8.03 -12.67
C VAL A 255 -0.20 -8.10 -13.11
N ASP A 256 0.24 -7.22 -14.00
CA ASP A 256 1.63 -7.15 -14.45
C ASP A 256 2.56 -6.87 -13.28
N ARG A 257 2.18 -5.96 -12.39
CA ARG A 257 2.93 -5.71 -11.16
C ARG A 257 2.99 -6.95 -10.27
N VAL A 258 1.89 -7.69 -10.10
CA VAL A 258 1.86 -8.95 -9.34
C VAL A 258 2.82 -9.98 -9.93
N LYS A 259 2.83 -10.16 -11.26
CA LYS A 259 3.75 -11.09 -11.95
C LYS A 259 5.21 -10.75 -11.67
N ILE A 260 5.56 -9.46 -11.78
CA ILE A 260 6.91 -8.98 -11.51
C ILE A 260 7.32 -9.32 -10.07
N VAL A 261 6.52 -8.95 -9.08
CA VAL A 261 6.92 -9.14 -7.68
C VAL A 261 6.93 -10.60 -7.23
N VAL A 262 6.10 -11.46 -7.81
CA VAL A 262 6.17 -12.92 -7.61
C VAL A 262 7.50 -13.46 -8.14
N SER A 263 7.93 -13.00 -9.33
CA SER A 263 9.24 -13.40 -9.90
C SER A 263 10.43 -12.92 -9.08
N GLU A 264 10.29 -11.81 -8.34
CA GLU A 264 11.29 -11.29 -7.40
C GLU A 264 11.34 -12.08 -6.07
N GLY A 265 10.44 -13.06 -5.86
CA GLY A 265 10.40 -13.90 -4.67
C GLY A 265 9.64 -13.31 -3.48
N VAL A 266 8.73 -12.35 -3.73
CA VAL A 266 7.83 -11.81 -2.70
C VAL A 266 6.94 -12.92 -2.13
N ARG A 267 6.78 -12.94 -0.81
CA ARG A 267 6.00 -13.94 -0.06
C ARG A 267 4.63 -13.45 0.36
N GLU A 268 4.44 -12.14 0.50
CA GLU A 268 3.13 -11.54 0.79
C GLU A 268 2.87 -10.34 -0.12
N ILE A 269 1.68 -10.28 -0.71
CA ILE A 269 1.16 -9.12 -1.44
C ILE A 269 0.04 -8.52 -0.60
N TRP A 270 0.21 -7.28 -0.17
CA TRP A 270 -0.78 -6.54 0.61
C TRP A 270 -1.47 -5.53 -0.29
N LEU A 271 -2.72 -5.82 -0.67
CA LEU A 271 -3.52 -4.84 -1.38
C LEU A 271 -3.82 -3.66 -0.45
N SER A 272 -3.49 -2.46 -0.90
CA SER A 272 -3.66 -1.24 -0.14
C SER A 272 -4.59 -0.28 -0.87
N SER A 273 -5.45 0.37 -0.10
CA SER A 273 -6.40 1.37 -0.57
C SER A 273 -6.96 2.11 0.65
N GLU A 274 -7.54 3.28 0.41
CA GLU A 274 -8.44 3.94 1.36
C GLU A 274 -9.74 3.14 1.56
N ASP A 275 -10.17 2.44 0.51
CA ASP A 275 -11.34 1.58 0.50
C ASP A 275 -11.26 0.58 -0.66
N THR A 276 -10.81 -0.64 -0.38
CA THR A 276 -10.68 -1.67 -1.44
C THR A 276 -12.01 -2.04 -2.06
N GLY A 277 -13.13 -2.01 -1.32
CA GLY A 277 -14.45 -2.33 -1.84
C GLY A 277 -14.96 -1.35 -2.90
N ALA A 278 -14.44 -0.11 -2.90
CA ALA A 278 -14.79 0.89 -3.90
C ALA A 278 -14.00 0.74 -5.22
N TYR A 279 -12.98 -0.11 -5.27
CA TYR A 279 -12.11 -0.28 -6.45
C TYR A 279 -12.90 -0.53 -7.73
N GLY A 280 -12.46 0.11 -8.82
CA GLY A 280 -12.89 -0.20 -10.17
C GLY A 280 -14.15 0.53 -10.63
N ARG A 281 -14.92 1.12 -9.71
CA ARG A 281 -16.19 1.82 -10.03
C ARG A 281 -16.00 2.99 -10.99
N ASP A 282 -14.87 3.67 -10.92
CA ASP A 282 -14.47 4.78 -11.78
C ASP A 282 -13.99 4.36 -13.17
N ILE A 283 -13.64 3.08 -13.36
CA ILE A 283 -13.10 2.52 -14.61
C ILE A 283 -13.95 1.37 -15.19
N GLY A 284 -15.18 1.20 -14.69
CA GLY A 284 -16.12 0.20 -15.22
C GLY A 284 -15.80 -1.26 -14.85
N THR A 285 -15.10 -1.50 -13.74
CA THR A 285 -14.85 -2.84 -13.18
C THR A 285 -15.18 -2.88 -11.68
N ASN A 286 -14.77 -3.93 -10.98
CA ASN A 286 -15.01 -4.10 -9.55
C ASN A 286 -13.89 -4.89 -8.85
N LEU A 287 -13.92 -4.89 -7.52
CA LEU A 287 -12.96 -5.62 -6.69
C LEU A 287 -12.93 -7.14 -6.98
N PRO A 288 -14.07 -7.87 -7.11
CA PRO A 288 -14.04 -9.28 -7.50
C PRO A 288 -13.28 -9.59 -8.78
N ASN A 289 -13.47 -8.81 -9.85
CA ASN A 289 -12.77 -9.00 -11.12
C ASN A 289 -11.25 -8.87 -10.95
N LEU A 290 -10.80 -7.84 -10.22
CA LEU A 290 -9.38 -7.67 -9.90
C LEU A 290 -8.86 -8.86 -9.08
N LEU A 291 -9.56 -9.25 -8.03
CA LEU A 291 -9.10 -10.33 -7.15
C LEU A 291 -8.99 -11.66 -7.91
N ASN A 292 -9.97 -11.98 -8.76
CA ASN A 292 -9.94 -13.17 -9.61
C ASN A 292 -8.75 -13.14 -10.58
N ALA A 293 -8.46 -11.99 -11.18
CA ALA A 293 -7.30 -11.81 -12.04
C ALA A 293 -5.97 -11.97 -11.27
N ILE A 294 -5.86 -11.43 -10.06
CA ILE A 294 -4.66 -11.57 -9.22
C ILE A 294 -4.45 -13.02 -8.77
N VAL A 295 -5.48 -13.70 -8.26
CA VAL A 295 -5.31 -15.06 -7.72
C VAL A 295 -4.95 -16.07 -8.80
N ALA A 296 -5.34 -15.82 -10.06
CA ALA A 296 -4.94 -16.63 -11.21
C ALA A 296 -3.42 -16.60 -11.47
N GLU A 297 -2.73 -15.56 -11.00
CA GLU A 297 -1.30 -15.33 -11.20
C GLU A 297 -0.47 -15.69 -9.96
N LEU A 298 -1.13 -16.11 -8.86
CA LEU A 298 -0.43 -16.56 -7.66
C LEU A 298 0.12 -17.98 -7.86
N PRO A 299 1.31 -18.29 -7.32
CA PRO A 299 1.95 -19.56 -7.55
C PRO A 299 1.21 -20.70 -6.84
N ALA A 300 1.03 -21.82 -7.54
CA ALA A 300 0.28 -22.99 -7.05
C ALA A 300 0.93 -23.67 -5.82
N ASP A 301 2.24 -23.45 -5.62
CA ASP A 301 3.00 -23.93 -4.46
C ASP A 301 2.71 -23.13 -3.17
N ARG A 302 1.85 -22.11 -3.23
CA ARG A 302 1.45 -21.24 -2.12
C ARG A 302 2.62 -20.47 -1.52
N SER A 303 3.66 -20.25 -2.30
CA SER A 303 4.85 -19.53 -1.85
C SER A 303 4.66 -18.01 -1.79
N THR A 304 3.55 -17.49 -2.32
CA THR A 304 3.12 -16.10 -2.19
C THR A 304 1.66 -16.03 -1.75
N MET A 305 1.39 -15.26 -0.70
CA MET A 305 0.05 -15.06 -0.12
C MET A 305 -0.49 -13.66 -0.43
N LEU A 306 -1.78 -13.56 -0.72
CA LEU A 306 -2.50 -12.30 -0.93
C LEU A 306 -3.27 -11.90 0.33
N ARG A 307 -3.11 -10.64 0.75
CA ARG A 307 -3.87 -10.01 1.84
C ARG A 307 -4.71 -8.87 1.27
N ILE A 308 -6.02 -8.95 1.47
CA ILE A 308 -6.95 -7.88 1.10
C ILE A 308 -6.87 -6.76 2.15
N GLY A 309 -6.80 -5.52 1.68
CA GLY A 309 -6.75 -4.33 2.51
C GLY A 309 -8.07 -4.02 3.23
N MET A 310 -8.11 -2.85 3.85
CA MET A 310 -9.33 -2.32 4.44
C MET A 310 -10.43 -2.14 3.38
N THR A 311 -11.67 -2.45 3.74
CA THR A 311 -12.86 -2.16 2.94
C THR A 311 -13.97 -1.57 3.80
N ASN A 312 -14.79 -0.70 3.24
CA ASN A 312 -15.97 -0.18 3.95
C ASN A 312 -17.19 -1.08 3.76
N PRO A 313 -18.10 -1.14 4.76
CA PRO A 313 -19.31 -1.98 4.68
C PRO A 313 -20.16 -1.75 3.43
N PRO A 314 -20.52 -0.52 3.03
CA PRO A 314 -21.46 -0.32 1.91
C PRO A 314 -21.00 -1.00 0.62
N PHE A 315 -19.72 -0.87 0.27
CA PHE A 315 -19.21 -1.38 -1.00
C PHE A 315 -18.87 -2.88 -0.96
N ILE A 316 -18.39 -3.41 0.17
CA ILE A 316 -18.09 -4.84 0.25
C ILE A 316 -19.34 -5.71 0.33
N LEU A 317 -20.42 -5.17 0.90
CA LEU A 317 -21.71 -5.86 1.01
C LEU A 317 -22.30 -6.21 -0.36
N GLU A 318 -22.00 -5.42 -1.40
CA GLU A 318 -22.44 -5.66 -2.78
C GLU A 318 -21.76 -6.89 -3.42
N HIS A 319 -20.68 -7.41 -2.83
CA HIS A 319 -19.83 -8.46 -3.43
C HIS A 319 -19.52 -9.62 -2.46
N LEU A 320 -20.34 -9.82 -1.42
CA LEU A 320 -20.01 -10.77 -0.35
C LEU A 320 -19.74 -12.20 -0.83
N ASN A 321 -20.52 -12.70 -1.79
CA ASN A 321 -20.41 -14.09 -2.25
C ASN A 321 -19.11 -14.31 -3.02
N GLU A 322 -18.76 -13.36 -3.89
CA GLU A 322 -17.56 -13.34 -4.70
C GLU A 322 -16.32 -13.19 -3.82
N ILE A 323 -16.36 -12.26 -2.86
CA ILE A 323 -15.28 -12.06 -1.88
C ILE A 323 -15.09 -13.30 -1.01
N ALA A 324 -16.19 -13.90 -0.51
CA ALA A 324 -16.12 -15.15 0.24
C ALA A 324 -15.52 -16.29 -0.60
N SER A 325 -15.76 -16.31 -1.91
CA SER A 325 -15.13 -17.26 -2.83
C SER A 325 -13.62 -17.06 -2.92
N VAL A 326 -13.17 -15.81 -3.11
CA VAL A 326 -11.75 -15.47 -3.15
C VAL A 326 -11.05 -15.81 -1.83
N LEU A 327 -11.68 -15.54 -0.68
CA LEU A 327 -11.10 -15.82 0.65
C LEU A 327 -10.91 -17.33 0.94
N ARG A 328 -11.53 -18.22 0.16
CA ARG A 328 -11.31 -19.67 0.21
C ARG A 328 -10.11 -20.13 -0.63
N HIS A 329 -9.55 -19.26 -1.46
CA HIS A 329 -8.38 -19.60 -2.27
C HIS A 329 -7.17 -19.89 -1.36
N PRO A 330 -6.39 -20.94 -1.63
CA PRO A 330 -5.29 -21.37 -0.74
C PRO A 330 -4.16 -20.33 -0.58
N CYS A 331 -3.99 -19.45 -1.57
CA CYS A 331 -3.00 -18.37 -1.55
C CYS A 331 -3.57 -17.04 -1.07
N VAL A 332 -4.76 -17.02 -0.44
CA VAL A 332 -5.38 -15.81 0.09
C VAL A 332 -5.56 -15.97 1.60
N TYR A 333 -5.16 -14.96 2.36
CA TYR A 333 -5.47 -14.95 3.79
C TYR A 333 -6.98 -14.87 4.01
N THR A 334 -7.54 -15.79 4.80
CA THR A 334 -8.94 -15.74 5.23
C THR A 334 -9.12 -14.65 6.30
N PHE A 335 -9.03 -13.39 5.86
CA PHE A 335 -9.03 -12.19 6.69
C PHE A 335 -9.69 -11.05 5.93
N LEU A 336 -10.53 -10.28 6.62
CA LEU A 336 -11.14 -9.07 6.08
C LEU A 336 -11.14 -7.97 7.15
N HIS A 337 -10.62 -6.80 6.80
CA HIS A 337 -10.62 -5.64 7.68
C HIS A 337 -11.78 -4.71 7.30
N VAL A 338 -12.85 -4.76 8.09
CA VAL A 338 -14.08 -3.99 7.86
C VAL A 338 -14.36 -3.07 9.06
N PRO A 339 -13.92 -1.80 9.04
CA PRO A 339 -14.21 -0.89 10.13
C PRO A 339 -15.64 -0.34 10.00
N VAL A 340 -16.54 -0.85 10.84
CA VAL A 340 -17.95 -0.42 10.93
C VAL A 340 -18.14 0.95 11.59
N GLN A 341 -17.07 1.51 12.18
CA GLN A 341 -16.99 2.81 12.85
C GLN A 341 -17.79 2.91 14.15
N SER A 342 -19.08 2.56 14.16
CA SER A 342 -19.97 2.62 15.32
C SER A 342 -21.02 1.50 15.26
N GLY A 343 -21.54 1.09 16.42
CA GLY A 343 -22.69 0.19 16.55
C GLY A 343 -24.01 0.89 16.84
N SER A 344 -24.06 2.23 16.72
CA SER A 344 -25.26 3.04 16.97
C SER A 344 -25.77 3.66 15.69
N ASP A 345 -27.02 3.35 15.31
CA ASP A 345 -27.68 3.91 14.12
C ASP A 345 -27.71 5.43 14.14
N ALA A 346 -27.91 6.04 15.31
CA ALA A 346 -27.93 7.49 15.46
C ALA A 346 -26.56 8.11 15.11
N VAL A 347 -25.47 7.46 15.51
CA VAL A 347 -24.11 7.91 15.19
C VAL A 347 -23.77 7.65 13.72
N LEU A 348 -24.16 6.50 13.18
CA LEU A 348 -23.91 6.16 11.77
C LEU A 348 -24.61 7.14 10.81
N LYS A 349 -25.89 7.47 11.09
CA LYS A 349 -26.63 8.50 10.33
C LYS A 349 -25.98 9.89 10.39
N GLY A 350 -25.30 10.21 11.49
CA GLY A 350 -24.54 11.47 11.60
C GLY A 350 -23.16 11.44 10.94
N ASN A 351 -22.67 10.26 10.56
CA ASN A 351 -21.35 10.05 9.95
C ASN A 351 -21.39 9.95 8.41
N GLU A 352 -22.57 9.72 7.84
CA GLU A 352 -22.81 9.68 6.40
C GLU A 352 -23.47 11.01 5.99
N SER A 353 -22.76 11.83 5.21
CA SER A 353 -23.29 13.09 4.66
C SER A 353 -23.63 12.98 3.19
#